data_AF-A0A7W0NRZ9-F1
#
_entry.id   AF-A0A7W0NRZ9-F1
#
_cell.length_a   1.000
_cell.length_b   1.000
_cell.length_c   1.000
_cell.angle_alpha   90.00
_cell.angle_beta   90.00
_cell.angle_gamma   90.00
#
_symmetry.space_group_name_H-M   'P 1'
#
loop_
_entity.id
_entity.type
_entity.pdbx_description
1 polymer ?
#
loop_
_entity_poly.entity_id
_entity_poly.type
_entity_poly.pdbx_seq_one_letter_code
_entity_poly.pdbx_strand_id
1 'polypeptide(L)'
;MNGVAIKKGALVDPWGGEYLISIDSDYDNWTQQFFSYTDLTYTSKTGGSGTFPAVQAAATASSWGKDNKFGTNGDSKYKESDDVISWQ
;
A
#
# COMPACT_ATOMS: atom_id res chain seq x y z
N MET A 1 11.94 16.28 13.25
CA MET A 1 11.68 15.33 12.16
C MET A 1 12.86 14.38 12.10
N ASN A 2 12.74 13.17 12.64
CA ASN A 2 13.78 12.17 12.45
C ASN A 2 13.56 11.57 11.07
N GLY A 3 14.39 11.96 10.11
CA GLY A 3 14.27 11.52 8.73
C GLY A 3 14.38 10.01 8.63
N VAL A 4 13.34 9.35 8.13
CA VAL A 4 13.44 7.97 7.66
C VAL A 4 14.39 8.00 6.46
N ALA A 5 15.43 7.18 6.47
CA ALA A 5 16.40 7.15 5.39
C ALA A 5 15.75 6.56 4.13
N ILE A 6 15.45 7.41 3.15
CA ILE A 6 14.92 7.02 1.84
C ILE A 6 16.05 6.41 1.01
N LYS A 7 15.81 5.24 0.42
CA LYS A 7 16.78 4.57 -0.44
C LYS A 7 16.95 5.35 -1.74
N LYS A 8 18.19 5.42 -2.23
CA LYS A 8 18.48 6.03 -3.53
C LYS A 8 17.71 5.27 -4.62
N GLY A 9 16.86 5.98 -5.36
CA GLY A 9 16.01 5.42 -6.41
C GLY A 9 14.60 5.02 -5.95
N ALA A 10 14.24 5.26 -4.69
CA ALA A 10 12.87 5.09 -4.23
C ALA A 10 11.92 6.09 -4.89
N LEU A 11 10.69 5.64 -5.15
CA LEU A 11 9.58 6.52 -5.50
C LEU A 11 8.96 7.03 -4.21
N VAL A 12 8.72 8.33 -4.14
CA VAL A 12 8.27 9.01 -2.91
C VAL A 12 6.96 9.74 -3.14
N ASP A 13 6.12 9.73 -2.13
CA ASP A 13 4.90 10.53 -2.09
C ASP A 13 5.21 12.03 -1.87
N PRO A 14 4.21 12.93 -1.97
CA PRO A 14 4.42 14.36 -1.75
C PRO A 14 4.92 14.75 -0.35
N TRP A 15 4.92 13.83 0.61
CA TRP A 15 5.34 14.04 2.00
C TRP A 15 6.68 13.39 2.33
N GLY A 16 7.29 12.69 1.37
CA GLY A 16 8.60 12.05 1.51
C GLY A 16 8.54 10.61 2.04
N GLY A 17 7.36 9.99 2.08
CA GLY A 17 7.20 8.56 2.35
C GLY A 17 7.53 7.73 1.12
N GLU A 18 8.22 6.59 1.28
CA GLU A 18 8.44 5.64 0.18
C GLU A 18 7.11 4.97 -0.22
N TYR A 19 6.85 4.87 -1.52
CA TYR A 19 5.74 4.07 -2.03
C TYR A 19 6.02 2.57 -1.91
N LEU A 20 5.00 1.84 -1.50
CA LEU A 20 4.94 0.39 -1.58
C LEU A 20 4.17 0.01 -2.84
N ILE A 21 4.83 -0.66 -3.77
CA ILE A 21 4.32 -0.97 -5.11
C ILE A 21 4.32 -2.48 -5.33
N SER A 22 3.18 -3.01 -5.77
CA SER A 22 3.02 -4.40 -6.19
C SER A 22 2.68 -4.42 -7.66
N ILE A 23 3.35 -5.30 -8.40
CA ILE A 23 3.08 -5.56 -9.82
C ILE A 23 2.74 -7.04 -9.94
N ASP A 24 1.74 -7.37 -10.73
CA ASP A 24 1.36 -8.75 -11.01
C ASP A 24 2.45 -9.43 -11.85
N SER A 25 3.30 -10.23 -11.20
CA SER A 25 4.36 -10.98 -11.86
C SER A 25 3.87 -12.26 -12.52
N ASP A 26 2.75 -12.79 -12.03
CA ASP A 26 2.24 -14.12 -12.39
C ASP A 26 1.17 -14.02 -13.50
N TYR A 27 0.82 -12.79 -13.91
CA TYR A 27 -0.15 -12.45 -14.95
C TYR A 27 -1.54 -13.05 -14.69
N ASP A 28 -1.90 -13.15 -13.41
CA ASP A 28 -3.18 -13.70 -12.98
C ASP A 28 -4.22 -12.63 -12.59
N ASN A 29 -3.86 -11.37 -12.82
CA ASN A 29 -4.60 -10.16 -12.57
C ASN A 29 -4.83 -9.87 -11.08
N TRP A 30 -3.94 -10.34 -10.20
CA TRP A 30 -3.99 -9.99 -8.77
C TRP A 30 -2.65 -9.49 -8.27
N THR A 31 -2.70 -8.43 -7.49
CA THR A 31 -1.54 -7.84 -6.81
C THR A 31 -1.71 -7.91 -5.31
N GLN A 32 -0.58 -8.01 -4.62
CA GLN A 32 -0.56 -7.94 -3.17
C GLN A 32 -0.90 -6.52 -2.72
N GLN A 33 -1.82 -6.41 -1.78
CA GLN A 33 -2.03 -5.18 -1.05
C GLN A 33 -1.13 -5.17 0.19
N PHE A 34 -0.28 -4.16 0.33
CA PHE A 34 0.65 -4.09 1.46
C PHE A 34 -0.04 -3.77 2.78
N PHE A 35 -1.21 -3.13 2.71
CA PHE A 35 -1.95 -2.74 3.89
C PHE A 35 -3.45 -3.01 3.80
N SER A 36 -3.99 -3.69 4.81
CA SER A 36 -5.43 -3.92 4.93
C SER A 36 -6.11 -2.80 5.69
N TYR A 37 -6.87 -1.97 4.98
CA TYR A 37 -7.81 -1.02 5.59
C TYR A 37 -9.09 -1.74 6.05
N THR A 38 -9.62 -1.37 7.22
CA THR A 38 -10.81 -1.97 7.84
C THR A 38 -12.11 -1.55 7.17
N ASP A 39 -12.10 -0.42 6.45
CA ASP A 39 -13.22 0.14 5.69
C ASP A 39 -13.16 -0.17 4.19
N LEU A 40 -12.23 -1.04 3.78
CA LEU A 40 -12.16 -1.63 2.43
C LEU A 40 -12.26 -3.15 2.51
N THR A 41 -12.91 -3.75 1.50
CA THR A 41 -12.99 -5.19 1.35
C THR A 41 -11.94 -5.65 0.35
N TYR A 42 -11.08 -6.59 0.77
CA TYR A 42 -10.07 -7.21 -0.07
C TYR A 42 -10.36 -8.70 -0.25
N THR A 43 -10.00 -9.25 -1.41
CA THR A 43 -9.99 -10.70 -1.60
C THR A 43 -8.71 -11.25 -0.95
N SER A 44 -8.81 -12.36 -0.23
CA SER A 44 -7.61 -13.06 0.25
C SER A 44 -7.08 -13.96 -0.86
N LYS A 45 -5.78 -13.87 -1.14
CA LYS A 45 -5.10 -14.70 -2.13
C LYS A 45 -3.92 -15.42 -1.52
N THR A 46 -3.69 -16.67 -1.93
CA THR A 46 -2.53 -17.46 -1.51
C THR A 46 -1.51 -17.49 -2.64
N GLY A 47 -0.28 -17.09 -2.35
CA GLY A 47 0.87 -17.19 -3.25
C GLY A 47 2.10 -17.74 -2.53
N GLY A 48 3.28 -17.61 -3.14
CA GLY A 48 4.54 -18.15 -2.60
C GLY A 48 4.91 -17.64 -1.20
N SER A 49 4.45 -16.45 -0.84
CA SER A 49 4.69 -15.80 0.46
C SER A 49 3.62 -16.09 1.53
N GLY A 50 2.63 -16.93 1.22
CA GLY A 50 1.47 -17.21 2.08
C GLY A 50 0.18 -16.54 1.61
N THR A 51 -0.80 -16.41 2.51
CA THR A 51 -2.09 -15.74 2.23
C THR A 51 -1.99 -14.25 2.56
N PHE A 52 -2.37 -13.39 1.63
CA PHE A 52 -2.31 -11.94 1.75
C PHE A 52 -3.61 -11.28 1.24
N PRO A 53 -3.94 -10.07 1.72
CA PRO A 53 -4.96 -9.23 1.09
C PRO A 53 -4.52 -8.88 -0.33
N ALA A 54 -5.42 -9.03 -1.29
CA ALA A 54 -5.15 -8.83 -2.70
C ALA A 54 -6.21 -7.92 -3.35
N VAL A 55 -5.75 -7.22 -4.38
CA VAL A 55 -6.58 -6.39 -5.25
C VAL A 55 -6.50 -6.97 -6.65
N GLN A 56 -7.63 -6.99 -7.35
CA GLN A 56 -7.66 -7.38 -8.76
C GLN A 56 -7.23 -6.18 -9.62
N ALA A 57 -5.93 -6.08 -9.85
CA ALA A 57 -5.29 -4.97 -10.55
C ALA A 57 -3.93 -5.44 -11.09
N ALA A 58 -3.49 -4.87 -12.20
CA ALA A 58 -2.19 -5.19 -12.79
C ALA A 58 -1.04 -4.58 -11.96
N ALA A 59 -1.31 -3.44 -11.32
CA ALA A 59 -0.40 -2.78 -10.40
C ALA A 59 -1.15 -2.04 -9.29
N THR A 60 -0.56 -1.98 -8.10
CA THR A 60 -1.05 -1.19 -6.96
C THR A 60 0.09 -0.39 -6.33
N ALA A 61 -0.25 0.79 -5.81
CA ALA A 61 0.67 1.62 -5.04
C ALA A 61 -0.02 2.19 -3.79
N SER A 62 0.72 2.22 -2.67
CA SER A 62 0.28 2.83 -1.42
C SER A 62 1.41 3.50 -0.64
N SER A 63 1.11 4.52 0.18
CA SER A 63 2.06 5.15 1.13
C SER A 63 1.34 5.59 2.41
N TRP A 64 2.11 5.83 3.48
CA TRP A 64 1.63 6.26 4.81
C TRP A 64 1.20 7.73 4.92
N GLY A 65 1.16 8.45 3.81
CA GLY A 65 0.73 9.84 3.83
C GLY A 65 1.64 10.78 4.62
N LYS A 66 1.05 11.88 5.09
CA LYS A 66 1.73 12.98 5.79
C LYS A 66 2.04 12.65 7.25
N ASP A 67 1.23 11.85 7.92
CA ASP A 67 1.37 11.52 9.33
C ASP A 67 2.29 10.32 9.60
N ASN A 68 2.71 9.64 8.52
CA ASN A 68 3.58 8.46 8.54
C ASN A 68 3.01 7.32 9.40
N LYS A 69 1.68 7.21 9.43
CA LYS A 69 0.90 6.14 10.05
C LYS A 69 -0.05 5.57 9.00
N PHE A 70 -0.68 4.47 9.37
CA PHE A 70 -1.64 3.80 8.49
C PHE A 70 -3.05 4.10 8.95
N GLY A 71 -3.82 4.80 8.13
CA GLY A 71 -5.10 5.37 8.52
C GLY A 71 -4.97 6.46 9.59
N THR A 72 -6.10 7.05 9.93
CA THR A 72 -6.14 8.13 10.92
C THR A 72 -5.75 7.62 12.31
N ASN A 73 -4.63 8.08 12.86
CA ASN A 73 -4.12 7.65 14.17
C ASN A 73 -3.80 6.14 14.28
N GLY A 74 -3.53 5.44 13.17
CA GLY A 74 -3.21 4.01 13.21
C GLY A 74 -4.44 3.11 13.34
N ASP A 75 -5.63 3.60 12.99
CA ASP A 75 -6.88 2.85 13.04
C ASP A 75 -7.16 2.01 11.78
N SER A 76 -6.23 2.05 10.80
CA SER A 76 -6.36 1.33 9.54
C SER A 76 -7.63 1.70 8.76
N LYS A 77 -8.06 2.96 8.76
CA LYS A 77 -9.13 3.45 7.87
C LYS A 77 -8.61 4.35 6.77
N TYR A 78 -9.05 4.13 5.53
CA TYR A 78 -8.61 4.96 4.41
C TYR A 78 -9.41 6.26 4.30
N LYS A 79 -10.70 6.22 4.67
CA LYS A 79 -11.55 7.42 4.59
C LYS A 79 -11.02 8.46 5.55
N GLU A 80 -10.89 9.69 5.03
CA GLU A 80 -10.36 10.84 5.78
C GLU A 80 -8.89 10.71 6.17
N SER A 81 -8.20 9.67 5.70
CA SER A 81 -6.75 9.52 5.83
C SER A 81 -6.01 10.39 4.81
N ASP A 82 -4.75 10.68 5.11
CA ASP A 82 -3.76 11.29 4.22
C ASP A 82 -2.95 10.26 3.42
N ASP A 83 -3.22 8.96 3.62
CA ASP A 83 -2.63 7.87 2.86
C ASP A 83 -2.89 8.01 1.34
N VAL A 84 -1.90 7.70 0.53
CA VAL A 84 -2.09 7.56 -0.93
C VAL A 84 -2.45 6.12 -1.24
N ILE A 85 -3.53 5.90 -2.00
CA ILE A 85 -3.96 4.57 -2.46
C ILE A 85 -4.38 4.69 -3.92
N SER A 86 -3.78 3.87 -4.79
CA SER A 86 -4.17 3.81 -6.21
C SER A 86 -4.00 2.41 -6.79
N TRP A 87 -4.96 2.01 -7.63
CA TRP A 87 -5.00 0.71 -8.32
C TRP A 87 -5.17 0.99 -9.83
N GLN A 88 -4.55 0.19 -10.71
CA GLN A 88 -4.76 0.22 -12.16
C GLN A 88 -5.20 -1.14 -12.70
#